data_AF-A0A662NV56-F1
#
_entry.id   AF-A0A662NV56-F1
#
_cell.length_a   1.000
_cell.length_b   1.000
_cell.length_c   1.000
_cell.angle_alpha   90.00
_cell.angle_beta   90.00
_cell.angle_gamma   90.00
#
_symmetry.space_group_name_H-M   'P 1'
#
loop_
_entity.id
_entity.type
_entity.pdbx_description
1 polymer ?
#
loop_
_entity_poly.entity_id
_entity_poly.type
_entity_poly.pdbx_seq_one_letter_code
_entity_poly.pdbx_strand_id
1 'polypeptide(L)' 'MLISTHSIDVLYELLEINKKFSVLQINKDKGDILKYKCLGREELEDTIEANQDPRLLSGMVG' A
#
# COMPACT_ATOMS: atom_id res chain seq x y z
N MET A 1 -14.68 -7.88 -2.29
CA MET A 1 -14.30 -7.25 -3.58
C MET A 1 -12.80 -7.04 -3.55
N LEU A 2 -12.09 -7.42 -4.61
CA LEU A 2 -10.64 -7.24 -4.73
C LEU A 2 -10.38 -6.29 -5.91
N ILE A 3 -9.54 -5.28 -5.68
CA ILE A 3 -9.14 -4.32 -6.71
C ILE A 3 -7.62 -4.35 -6.77
N SER A 4 -7.07 -4.39 -7.98
CA SER A 4 -5.64 -4.19 -8.22
C SER A 4 -5.45 -2.85 -8.89
N THR A 5 -4.52 -2.04 -8.38
CA THR A 5 -4.23 -0.71 -8.89
C THR A 5 -2.75 -0.39 -8.73
N HIS A 6 -2.21 0.40 -9.64
CA HIS A 6 -0.90 1.04 -9.52
C HIS A 6 -1.00 2.57 -9.38
N SER A 7 -2.22 3.13 -9.44
CA SER A 7 -2.49 4.56 -9.29
C SER A 7 -2.47 4.93 -7.81
N ILE A 8 -1.73 6.01 -7.51
CA ILE A 8 -1.67 6.58 -6.17
C ILE A 8 -2.98 7.27 -5.80
N ASP A 9 -3.68 7.86 -6.78
CA ASP A 9 -4.98 8.52 -6.59
C ASP A 9 -6.01 7.56 -6.01
N VAL A 10 -6.00 6.30 -6.45
CA VAL A 10 -6.89 5.26 -5.88
C VAL A 10 -6.61 5.03 -4.39
N LEU A 11 -5.35 5.15 -3.95
CA LEU A 11 -4.98 5.00 -2.54
C LEU A 11 -5.44 6.20 -1.70
N TYR A 12 -5.38 7.42 -2.27
CA TYR A 12 -5.94 8.62 -1.65
C TYR A 12 -7.46 8.53 -1.51
N GLU A 13 -8.16 8.18 -2.59
CA GLU A 13 -9.62 8.01 -2.59
C GLU A 13 -10.07 6.87 -1.65
N LEU A 14 -9.22 5.86 -1.43
CA LEU A 14 -9.48 4.78 -0.47
C LEU A 14 -9.61 5.28 0.97
N LEU A 15 -8.86 6.33 1.35
CA LEU A 15 -8.98 6.96 2.66
C LEU A 15 -10.28 7.74 2.80
N GLU A 16 -10.78 8.36 1.74
CA GLU A 16 -12.05 9.10 1.77
C GLU A 16 -13.27 8.18 2.00
N ILE A 17 -13.14 6.89 1.69
CA ILE A 17 -14.21 5.91 1.90
C ILE A 17 -14.24 5.46 3.35
N ASN A 18 -15.36 5.69 4.05
CA ASN A 18 -15.59 5.19 5.41
C ASN A 18 -15.96 3.68 5.41
N LYS A 19 -15.01 2.83 5.05
CA LYS A 19 -15.12 1.36 5.10
C LYS A 19 -13.81 0.74 5.57
N LYS A 20 -13.90 -0.45 6.17
CA LYS A 20 -12.72 -1.27 6.45
C LYS A 20 -12.11 -1.77 5.13
N PHE A 21 -10.81 -1.58 4.99
CA PHE A 21 -10.05 -2.09 3.85
C PHE A 21 -8.68 -2.60 4.34
N SER A 22 -8.00 -3.31 3.45
CA SER A 22 -6.59 -3.64 3.61
C SER A 22 -5.94 -3.53 2.25
N VAL A 23 -4.76 -2.91 2.19
CA VAL A 23 -3.97 -2.79 0.96
C VAL A 23 -2.91 -3.87 0.98
N LEU A 24 -2.99 -4.78 0.01
CA LEU A 24 -1.96 -5.79 -0.20
C LEU A 24 -0.92 -5.26 -1.19
N GLN A 25 0.23 -4.85 -0.68
CA GLN A 25 1.36 -4.46 -1.50
C GLN A 25 2.16 -5.71 -1.85
N ILE A 26 2.48 -5.87 -3.12
CA ILE A 26 3.21 -7.02 -3.64
C ILE A 26 4.43 -6.52 -4.38
N ASN A 27 5.60 -7.09 -4.10
CA ASN A 27 6.86 -6.75 -4.76
C ASN A 27 7.61 -8.03 -5.13
N LYS A 28 8.11 -8.09 -6.36
CA LYS A 28 8.97 -9.18 -6.81
C LYS A 28 10.42 -8.75 -6.72
N ASP A 29 11.21 -9.48 -5.94
CA ASP A 29 12.64 -9.24 -5.78
C ASP A 29 13.44 -9.79 -6.98
N LYS A 30 14.72 -9.37 -7.11
CA LYS A 30 15.66 -9.84 -8.13
C LYS A 30 15.90 -11.35 -8.09
N GLY A 31 15.71 -12.01 -6.94
CA GLY A 31 15.79 -13.46 -6.78
C GLY A 31 14.53 -14.23 -7.19
N ASP A 32 13.59 -13.61 -7.91
CA ASP A 32 12.31 -14.20 -8.32
C ASP A 32 11.34 -14.48 -7.14
N ILE A 33 11.61 -13.93 -5.95
CA ILE A 33 10.80 -14.13 -4.75
C ILE A 33 9.70 -13.05 -4.68
N LEU A 34 8.45 -13.49 -4.52
CA LEU A 34 7.31 -12.59 -4.29
C LEU A 34 7.19 -12.24 -2.79
N LYS A 35 7.40 -10.99 -2.46
CA LYS A 35 7.18 -10.42 -1.12
C LYS A 35 5.84 -9.72 -1.07
N TYR A 36 5.21 -9.72 0.10
CA TYR A 36 3.99 -8.97 0.33
C TYR A 36 4.01 -8.25 1.67
N LYS A 37 3.30 -7.12 1.74
CA LYS A 37 2.99 -6.38 2.96
C LYS A 37 1.51 -6.06 2.97
N CYS A 38 0.85 -6.26 4.10
CA CYS A 38 -0.54 -5.85 4.29
C CYS A 38 -0.56 -4.54 5.08
N LEU A 39 -1.20 -3.51 4.53
CA LEU A 39 -1.36 -2.21 5.16
C LEU A 39 -2.82 -2.04 5.57
N GLY A 40 -3.02 -1.66 6.83
CA GLY A 40 -4.30 -1.18 7.32
C GLY A 40 -4.57 0.25 6.87
N ARG A 41 -5.73 0.78 7.29
CA ARG A 41 -6.09 2.17 7.04
C ARG A 41 -5.12 3.14 7.73
N GLU A 42 -4.84 2.92 9.00
CA GLU A 42 -3.96 3.77 9.82
C GLU A 42 -2.56 3.86 9.21
N GLU A 43 -1.92 2.72 8.91
CA GLU A 43 -0.60 2.70 8.26
C GLU A 43 -0.57 3.41 6.89
N LEU A 44 -1.66 3.33 6.12
CA LEU A 44 -1.76 4.02 4.83
C LEU A 44 -1.88 5.54 5.03
N GLU A 45 -2.67 5.96 6.01
CA GLU A 45 -2.86 7.37 6.42
C GLU A 45 -1.53 7.95 6.92
N ASP A 46 -0.86 7.28 7.86
CA ASP A 46 0.45 7.68 8.41
C ASP A 46 1.50 7.88 7.30
N THR A 47 1.53 6.97 6.33
CA THR A 47 2.48 7.05 5.21
C THR A 47 2.23 8.28 4.33
N ILE A 48 0.96 8.53 4.02
CA ILE A 48 0.55 9.66 3.20
C ILE A 48 0.82 10.99 3.93
N GLU A 49 0.50 11.07 5.23
CA GLU A 49 0.76 12.24 6.06
C GLU A 49 2.25 12.52 6.21
N ALA A 50 3.09 11.48 6.27
CA ALA A 50 4.54 11.58 6.25
C ALA A 50 5.14 12.02 4.89
N ASN A 51 4.32 12.35 3.88
CA ASN A 51 4.71 12.64 2.50
C ASN A 51 5.55 11.51 1.85
N GLN A 52 5.32 10.26 2.27
CA GLN A 52 5.96 9.09 1.68
C GLN A 52 5.04 8.47 0.62
N ASP A 53 5.63 7.82 -0.39
CA ASP A 53 4.84 7.09 -1.40
C ASP A 53 4.40 5.73 -0.83
N PRO A 54 3.09 5.51 -0.57
CA PRO A 54 2.61 4.25 -0.01
C PRO A 54 2.82 3.04 -0.93
N ARG A 55 3.13 3.27 -2.21
CA ARG A 55 3.45 2.21 -3.17
C ARG A 55 4.88 1.68 -3.02
N LEU A 56 5.73 2.34 -2.22
CA LEU A 56 7.17 2.00 -2.06
C LEU A 56 7.54 1.41 -0.70
N LEU A 57 6.58 1.25 0.22
CA LEU A 57 6.83 0.77 1.60
C LEU A 57 7.49 -0.62 1.72
N SER A 58 7.33 -1.50 0.72
CA SER A 58 7.89 -2.86 0.74
C SER A 58 9.42 -2.92 0.59
N GLY A 59 10.11 -1.78 0.42
CA GLY A 59 11.57 -1.69 0.33
C GLY A 59 12.28 -1.19 1.59
N MET A 60 11.55 -0.75 2.62
CA MET A 60 12.14 -0.07 3.80
C MET A 60 12.37 -1.00 5.00
N VAL A 61 12.09 -2.30 4.89
CA VAL A 61 12.46 -3.28 5.91
C VAL A 61 13.71 -4.02 5.42
N GLY A 62 14.86 -3.43 5.75
CA GLY A 62 16.17 -4.08 5.72
C GLY A 62 16.46 -4.76 7.05
#